data_AF-A0A7W5ZST5-F1
#
_entry.id   AF-A0A7W5ZST5-F1
#
_cell.length_a   1.000
_cell.length_b   1.000
_cell.length_c   1.000
_cell.angle_alpha   90.00
_cell.angle_beta   90.00
_cell.angle_gamma   90.00
#
_symmetry.space_group_name_H-M   'P 1'
#
loop_
_entity.id
_entity.type
_entity.pdbx_description
1 polymer ?
#
loop_
_entity_poly.entity_id
_entity_poly.type
_entity_poly.pdbx_seq_one_letter_code
_entity_poly.pdbx_strand_id
1 'polypeptide(L)'
;MLIYLAEKTGLFLPASGAQRYHVLKWASFQATHAPYLGSAHWYRLLSPEAEPYSINRFIGEARRIYTLLDEELATRPYFAGADYSIADISFFPWIEYHGWQGQDMADYPHLSAWFDRVGARPAVQRGRCIPYPQTEYGDSPESRAAQARIEALMADPARFPTRADLHSLHLLRSAPHRAQATARAHPARSAAPPGHHIRRT
;
A
#
# COMPACT_ATOMS: atom_id res chain seq x y z
N MET A 1 -0.55 -0.33 17.68
CA MET A 1 0.51 -1.06 18.42
C MET A 1 1.86 -0.34 18.40
N LEU A 2 2.43 0.01 17.23
CA LEU A 2 3.77 0.64 17.17
C LEU A 2 3.91 1.96 17.92
N ILE A 3 2.88 2.83 17.89
CA ILE A 3 2.88 4.11 18.62
C ILE A 3 3.10 3.89 20.12
N TYR A 4 2.34 2.97 20.72
CA TYR A 4 2.45 2.66 22.15
C TYR A 4 3.85 2.17 22.52
N LEU A 5 4.45 1.26 21.73
CA LEU A 5 5.80 0.76 22.00
C LEU A 5 6.86 1.86 21.87
N ALA A 6 6.71 2.72 20.87
CA ALA A 6 7.60 3.85 20.66
C ALA A 6 7.52 4.86 21.81
N GLU A 7 6.33 5.16 22.32
CA GLU A 7 6.13 6.02 23.48
C GLU A 7 6.67 5.40 24.77
N LYS A 8 6.39 4.11 25.00
CA LYS A 8 6.85 3.38 26.18
C LYS A 8 8.37 3.29 26.26
N THR A 9 9.05 3.19 25.11
CA THR A 9 10.51 3.01 25.03
C THR A 9 11.25 4.32 24.74
N GLY A 10 10.56 5.36 24.29
CA GLY A 10 11.18 6.60 23.81
C GLY A 10 11.95 6.45 22.50
N LEU A 11 11.71 5.38 21.73
CA LEU A 11 12.46 5.05 20.50
C LEU A 11 11.59 5.19 19.25
N PHE A 12 12.21 5.55 18.12
CA PHE A 12 11.61 5.56 16.78
C PHE A 12 10.39 6.48 16.56
N LEU A 13 10.08 7.33 17.54
CA LEU A 13 9.05 8.37 17.45
C LEU A 13 9.51 9.56 18.32
N PRO A 14 9.71 10.76 17.75
CA PRO A 14 10.05 11.93 18.56
C PRO A 14 8.98 12.21 19.63
N ALA A 15 9.42 12.69 20.79
CA ALA A 15 8.52 12.97 21.92
C ALA A 15 7.49 14.06 21.60
N SER A 16 7.88 15.08 20.82
CA SER A 16 7.03 16.22 20.44
C SER A 16 7.53 16.92 19.16
N GLY A 17 6.82 17.96 18.74
CA GLY A 17 7.23 18.83 17.63
C GLY A 17 6.86 18.33 16.23
N ALA A 18 7.30 19.08 15.21
CA ALA A 18 6.95 18.82 13.82
C ALA A 18 7.39 17.43 13.32
N GLN A 19 8.57 16.98 13.76
CA GLN A 19 9.09 15.68 13.35
C GLN A 19 8.21 14.51 13.83
N ARG A 20 7.63 14.63 15.04
CA ARG A 20 6.64 13.66 15.55
C ARG A 20 5.42 13.60 14.63
N TYR A 21 4.90 14.76 14.22
CA TYR A 21 3.78 14.83 13.30
C TYR A 21 4.11 14.17 11.95
N HIS A 22 5.31 14.38 11.40
CA HIS A 22 5.71 13.74 10.15
C HIS A 22 5.75 12.21 10.25
N VAL A 23 6.27 11.65 11.34
CA VAL A 23 6.23 10.20 11.59
C VAL A 23 4.79 9.69 11.68
N LEU A 24 3.94 10.36 12.46
CA LEU A 24 2.54 9.96 12.65
C LEU A 24 1.69 10.10 11.38
N LYS A 25 1.97 11.11 10.54
CA LYS A 25 1.35 11.29 9.22
C LYS A 25 1.61 10.05 8.36
N TRP A 26 2.86 9.61 8.27
CA TRP A 26 3.24 8.44 7.48
C TRP A 26 2.73 7.12 8.08
N ALA A 27 2.78 6.96 9.40
CA ALA A 27 2.20 5.79 10.06
C ALA A 27 0.67 5.70 9.83
N SER A 28 -0.03 6.84 9.90
CA SER A 28 -1.47 6.90 9.59
C SER A 28 -1.75 6.62 8.12
N PHE A 29 -0.95 7.16 7.20
CA PHE A 29 -1.06 6.86 5.78
C PHE A 29 -0.91 5.36 5.53
N GLN A 30 0.11 4.73 6.12
CA GLN A 30 0.31 3.29 6.01
C GLN A 30 -0.92 2.53 6.52
N ALA A 31 -1.44 2.87 7.69
CA ALA A 31 -2.60 2.19 8.27
C ALA A 31 -3.86 2.29 7.40
N THR A 32 -4.09 3.44 6.75
CA THR A 32 -5.26 3.62 5.87
C THR A 32 -5.07 3.03 4.48
N HIS A 33 -3.83 2.89 3.99
CA HIS A 33 -3.57 2.40 2.64
C HIS A 33 -3.20 0.91 2.57
N ALA A 34 -2.76 0.31 3.67
CA ALA A 34 -2.47 -1.11 3.78
C ALA A 34 -3.61 -2.03 3.27
N PRO A 35 -4.91 -1.74 3.50
CA PRO A 35 -5.99 -2.54 2.95
C PRO A 35 -6.01 -2.64 1.41
N TYR A 36 -5.53 -1.61 0.69
CA TYR A 36 -5.44 -1.67 -0.77
C TYR A 36 -4.33 -2.63 -1.23
N LEU A 37 -3.18 -2.63 -0.55
CA LEU A 37 -2.11 -3.59 -0.83
C LEU A 37 -2.54 -5.02 -0.47
N GLY A 38 -3.26 -5.20 0.64
CA GLY A 38 -3.85 -6.48 1.02
C GLY A 38 -4.91 -6.96 0.02
N SER A 39 -5.71 -6.05 -0.52
CA SER A 39 -6.67 -6.37 -1.59
C SER A 39 -5.95 -6.82 -2.86
N ALA A 40 -4.83 -6.16 -3.23
CA ALA A 40 -4.02 -6.59 -4.36
C ALA A 40 -3.48 -8.03 -4.17
N HIS A 41 -3.01 -8.39 -2.97
CA HIS A 41 -2.66 -9.77 -2.65
C HIS A 41 -3.84 -10.72 -2.86
N TRP A 42 -4.99 -10.40 -2.28
CA TRP A 42 -6.17 -11.26 -2.32
C TRP A 42 -6.64 -11.54 -3.75
N TYR A 43 -6.83 -10.48 -4.55
CA TYR A 43 -7.34 -10.63 -5.91
C TYR A 43 -6.35 -11.32 -6.85
N ARG A 44 -5.03 -11.15 -6.65
CA ARG A 44 -4.04 -11.80 -7.51
C ARG A 44 -3.77 -13.25 -7.12
N LEU A 45 -3.76 -13.55 -5.83
CA LEU A 45 -3.24 -14.84 -5.34
C LEU A 45 -4.34 -15.79 -4.86
N LEU A 46 -5.42 -15.26 -4.27
CA LEU A 46 -6.39 -16.05 -3.53
C LEU A 46 -7.78 -16.10 -4.18
N SER A 47 -8.03 -15.25 -5.16
CA SER A 47 -9.33 -15.16 -5.86
C SER A 47 -9.19 -15.59 -7.34
N PRO A 48 -9.18 -16.90 -7.63
CA PRO A 48 -9.03 -17.41 -9.01
C PRO A 48 -10.21 -17.03 -9.92
N GLU A 49 -11.37 -16.74 -9.35
CA GLU A 49 -12.57 -16.29 -10.06
C GLU A 49 -12.67 -14.76 -10.15
N ALA A 50 -11.65 -14.02 -9.70
CA ALA A 50 -11.66 -12.58 -9.75
C ALA A 50 -11.75 -12.05 -11.18
N GLU A 51 -12.68 -11.13 -11.39
CA GLU A 51 -12.87 -10.47 -12.67
C GLU A 51 -11.69 -9.50 -12.95
N PRO A 52 -11.26 -9.38 -14.23
CA PRO A 52 -10.07 -8.60 -14.58
C PRO A 52 -10.06 -7.14 -14.11
N TYR A 53 -11.20 -6.43 -14.11
CA TYR A 53 -11.28 -5.07 -13.60
C TYR A 53 -10.96 -5.00 -12.10
N SER A 54 -11.41 -5.95 -11.29
CA SER A 54 -11.09 -5.99 -9.85
C SER A 54 -9.59 -6.14 -9.61
N ILE A 55 -8.94 -7.07 -10.32
CA ILE A 55 -7.49 -7.26 -10.26
C ILE A 55 -6.76 -5.97 -10.67
N ASN A 56 -7.13 -5.40 -11.82
CA ASN A 56 -6.49 -4.21 -12.37
C ASN A 56 -6.68 -2.97 -11.48
N ARG A 57 -7.84 -2.81 -10.85
CA ARG A 57 -8.12 -1.71 -9.91
C ARG A 57 -7.13 -1.70 -8.76
N PHE A 58 -6.92 -2.85 -8.11
CA PHE A 58 -6.05 -2.92 -6.93
C PHE A 58 -4.56 -2.96 -7.28
N ILE A 59 -4.17 -3.52 -8.43
CA ILE A 59 -2.80 -3.37 -8.96
C ILE A 59 -2.52 -1.89 -9.29
N GLY A 60 -3.47 -1.20 -9.90
CA GLY A 60 -3.35 0.22 -10.22
C GLY A 60 -3.23 1.09 -8.96
N GLU A 61 -4.00 0.80 -7.92
CA GLU A 61 -3.89 1.51 -6.65
C GLU A 61 -2.58 1.20 -5.92
N ALA A 62 -2.12 -0.05 -5.94
CA ALA A 62 -0.79 -0.40 -5.45
C ALA A 62 0.30 0.38 -6.20
N ARG A 63 0.23 0.47 -7.53
CA ARG A 63 1.16 1.28 -8.33
C ARG A 63 1.17 2.74 -7.90
N ARG A 64 -0.01 3.34 -7.69
CA ARG A 64 -0.12 4.73 -7.22
C ARG A 64 0.54 4.93 -5.86
N ILE A 65 0.33 3.99 -4.94
CA ILE A 65 0.98 4.02 -3.61
C ILE A 65 2.50 3.93 -3.78
N TYR A 66 3.01 2.97 -4.56
CA TYR A 66 4.45 2.78 -4.76
C TYR A 66 5.11 4.00 -5.40
N THR A 67 4.49 4.61 -6.42
CA THR A 67 4.97 5.86 -7.01
C THR A 67 5.09 6.97 -5.97
N LEU A 68 4.08 7.15 -5.11
CA LEU A 68 4.12 8.15 -4.05
C LEU A 68 5.22 7.87 -3.02
N LEU A 69 5.44 6.60 -2.66
CA LEU A 69 6.50 6.21 -1.72
C LEU A 69 7.89 6.47 -2.32
N ASP A 70 8.09 6.15 -3.60
CA ASP A 70 9.34 6.41 -4.31
C ASP A 70 9.64 7.91 -4.42
N GLU A 71 8.63 8.72 -4.78
CA GLU A 71 8.74 10.19 -4.84
C GLU A 71 9.12 10.81 -3.50
N GLU A 72 8.52 10.34 -2.39
CA GLU A 72 8.89 10.85 -1.07
C GLU A 72 10.36 10.53 -0.76
N LEU A 73 10.80 9.30 -1.04
CA LEU A 73 12.15 8.81 -0.76
C LEU A 73 13.23 9.36 -1.71
N ALA A 74 12.84 10.03 -2.80
CA ALA A 74 13.78 10.71 -3.69
C ALA A 74 14.57 11.82 -2.98
N THR A 75 13.99 12.43 -1.94
CA THR A 75 14.57 13.60 -1.25
C THR A 75 15.08 13.31 0.16
N ARG A 76 14.85 12.10 0.68
CA ARG A 76 15.13 11.77 2.07
C ARG A 76 15.41 10.28 2.25
N PRO A 77 16.23 9.90 3.24
CA PRO A 77 16.55 8.50 3.45
C PRO A 77 15.38 7.69 4.03
N TYR A 78 14.48 8.27 4.81
CA TYR A 78 13.36 7.58 5.44
C TYR A 78 12.07 8.38 5.29
N PHE A 79 10.90 7.75 5.37
CA PHE A 79 9.64 8.42 5.04
C PHE A 79 9.41 9.71 5.84
N ALA A 80 9.74 9.69 7.13
CA ALA A 80 9.56 10.85 7.98
C ALA A 80 10.70 11.89 7.89
N GLY A 81 11.82 11.61 7.20
CA GLY A 81 12.96 12.53 7.10
C GLY A 81 14.30 11.81 7.18
N ALA A 82 15.23 12.36 7.96
CA ALA A 82 16.61 11.86 8.08
C ALA A 82 16.73 10.59 8.94
N ASP A 83 15.79 10.38 9.87
CA ASP A 83 15.87 9.31 10.88
C ASP A 83 14.88 8.17 10.63
N TYR A 84 15.33 6.94 10.92
CA TYR A 84 14.49 5.73 10.88
C TYR A 84 13.43 5.76 11.99
N SER A 85 12.18 5.47 11.64
CA SER A 85 11.04 5.64 12.54
C SER A 85 10.03 4.49 12.48
N ILE A 86 8.98 4.57 13.31
CA ILE A 86 7.84 3.64 13.23
C ILE A 86 7.09 3.69 11.90
N ALA A 87 7.24 4.76 11.11
CA ALA A 87 6.70 4.80 9.75
C ALA A 87 7.42 3.79 8.84
N ASP A 88 8.74 3.76 8.88
CA ASP A 88 9.53 2.81 8.09
C ASP A 88 9.28 1.36 8.55
N ILE A 89 9.20 1.15 9.87
CA ILE A 89 8.85 -0.15 10.46
C ILE A 89 7.49 -0.63 9.94
N SER A 90 6.50 0.27 9.79
CA SER A 90 5.15 -0.13 9.39
C SER A 90 5.01 -0.42 7.90
N PHE A 91 5.78 0.26 7.03
CA PHE A 91 5.75 0.01 5.59
C PHE A 91 6.55 -1.22 5.18
N PHE A 92 7.68 -1.48 5.84
CA PHE A 92 8.63 -2.48 5.39
C PHE A 92 8.03 -3.88 5.14
N PRO A 93 7.20 -4.45 6.03
CA PRO A 93 6.58 -5.74 5.78
C PRO A 93 5.65 -5.76 4.56
N TRP A 94 5.07 -4.62 4.17
CA TRP A 94 4.24 -4.54 2.97
C TRP A 94 5.08 -4.52 1.70
N ILE A 95 6.18 -3.78 1.70
CA ILE A 95 7.08 -3.68 0.53
C ILE A 95 7.87 -4.99 0.31
N GLU A 96 8.09 -5.77 1.36
CA GLU A 96 8.69 -7.11 1.26
C GLU A 96 7.91 -8.04 0.31
N TYR A 97 6.59 -7.89 0.24
CA TYR A 97 5.72 -8.66 -0.64
C TYR A 97 5.29 -7.90 -1.91
N HIS A 98 6.10 -6.96 -2.40
CA HIS A 98 5.80 -6.15 -3.59
C HIS A 98 5.43 -6.99 -4.83
N GLY A 99 6.10 -8.13 -5.04
CA GLY A 99 5.81 -9.02 -6.16
C GLY A 99 4.40 -9.60 -6.11
N TRP A 100 3.82 -9.78 -4.91
CA TRP A 100 2.43 -10.23 -4.73
C TRP A 100 1.43 -9.13 -5.04
N GLN A 101 1.86 -7.87 -5.01
CA GLN A 101 1.06 -6.69 -5.32
C GLN A 101 1.15 -6.31 -6.81
N GLY A 102 1.98 -7.03 -7.58
CA GLY A 102 2.16 -6.83 -9.01
C GLY A 102 3.07 -5.65 -9.33
N GLN A 103 3.97 -5.32 -8.39
CA GLN A 103 4.90 -4.22 -8.51
C GLN A 103 6.31 -4.77 -8.79
N ASP A 104 7.03 -4.09 -9.67
CA ASP A 104 8.44 -4.37 -9.99
C ASP A 104 9.30 -3.28 -9.33
N MET A 105 10.20 -3.67 -8.42
CA MET A 105 11.05 -2.71 -7.69
C MET A 105 12.01 -1.96 -8.62
N ALA A 106 12.27 -2.47 -9.84
CA ALA A 106 13.06 -1.75 -10.84
C ALA A 106 12.39 -0.44 -11.29
N ASP A 107 11.07 -0.33 -11.18
CA ASP A 107 10.34 0.90 -11.51
C ASP A 107 10.38 1.95 -10.39
N TYR A 108 10.93 1.60 -9.20
CA TYR A 108 10.95 2.44 -7.99
C TYR A 108 12.34 2.49 -7.35
N PRO A 109 13.32 3.18 -7.98
CA PRO A 109 14.72 3.12 -7.58
C PRO A 109 14.97 3.66 -6.16
N HIS A 110 14.25 4.69 -5.71
CA HIS A 110 14.41 5.27 -4.38
C HIS A 110 13.79 4.37 -3.31
N LEU A 111 12.63 3.79 -3.61
CA LEU A 111 11.99 2.80 -2.75
C LEU A 111 12.83 1.51 -2.65
N SER A 112 13.44 1.07 -3.75
CA SER A 112 14.36 -0.07 -3.76
C SER A 112 15.58 0.19 -2.87
N ALA A 113 16.22 1.36 -3.00
CA ALA A 113 17.35 1.73 -2.16
C ALA A 113 16.98 1.84 -0.67
N TRP A 114 15.78 2.33 -0.36
CA TRP A 114 15.24 2.30 1.00
C TRP A 114 14.98 0.87 1.49
N PHE A 115 14.41 0.00 0.66
CA PHE A 115 14.11 -1.38 1.00
C PHE A 115 15.37 -2.15 1.36
N ASP A 116 16.43 -2.01 0.55
CA ASP A 116 17.74 -2.63 0.82
C ASP A 116 18.35 -2.11 2.12
N ARG A 117 18.30 -0.78 2.33
CA ARG A 117 18.84 -0.15 3.55
C ARG A 117 18.12 -0.61 4.81
N VAL A 118 16.79 -0.68 4.78
CA VAL A 118 15.99 -1.13 5.94
C VAL A 118 16.17 -2.63 6.15
N GLY A 119 16.19 -3.43 5.08
CA GLY A 119 16.37 -4.88 5.15
C GLY A 119 17.75 -5.32 5.61
N ALA A 120 18.78 -4.50 5.38
CA ALA A 120 20.13 -4.74 5.90
C ALA A 120 20.25 -4.57 7.43
N ARG A 121 19.25 -3.99 8.11
CA ARG A 121 19.31 -3.75 9.56
C ARG A 121 19.23 -5.08 10.32
N PRO A 122 20.16 -5.39 11.24
CA PRO A 122 20.15 -6.65 11.98
C PRO A 122 18.84 -6.89 12.76
N ALA A 123 18.21 -5.83 13.28
CA ALA A 123 16.93 -5.94 13.99
C ALA A 123 15.77 -6.33 13.06
N VAL A 124 15.79 -5.88 11.81
CA VAL A 124 14.77 -6.22 10.80
C VAL A 124 14.92 -7.67 10.38
N GLN A 125 16.15 -8.12 10.13
CA GLN A 125 16.45 -9.53 9.83
C GLN A 125 15.99 -10.45 10.96
N ARG A 126 16.29 -10.13 12.22
CA ARG A 126 15.79 -10.89 13.37
C ARG A 126 14.26 -10.88 13.46
N GLY A 127 13.63 -9.74 13.19
CA GLY A 127 12.17 -9.61 13.21
C GLY A 127 11.47 -10.50 12.18
N ARG A 128 12.04 -10.62 10.97
CA ARG A 128 11.56 -11.52 9.91
C ARG A 128 11.61 -12.99 10.29
N CYS A 129 12.54 -13.37 11.15
CA CYS A 129 12.68 -14.74 11.62
C CYS A 129 11.74 -15.09 12.80
N ILE A 130 10.92 -14.15 13.27
CA ILE A 130 9.95 -14.44 14.33
C ILE A 130 8.77 -15.19 13.68
N PRO A 131 8.52 -16.46 14.06
CA PRO A 131 7.38 -17.20 13.53
C PRO A 131 6.07 -16.56 14.01
N TYR A 132 4.99 -16.76 13.24
CA TYR A 132 3.67 -16.36 13.70
C TYR A 132 3.38 -17.07 15.03
N PRO A 133 2.94 -16.35 16.08
CA PRO A 133 2.68 -16.98 17.37
C PRO A 133 1.67 -18.10 17.18
N GLN A 134 2.05 -19.32 17.55
CA GLN A 134 1.15 -20.47 17.60
C GLN A 134 0.20 -20.29 18.78
N THR A 135 -0.79 -19.42 18.60
CA THR A 135 -1.95 -19.34 19.48
C THR A 135 -2.88 -20.52 19.19
N GLU A 136 -3.83 -20.80 20.08
CA GLU A 136 -4.86 -21.82 19.83
C GLU A 136 -5.61 -21.60 18.50
N TYR A 137 -5.71 -20.34 18.05
CA TYR A 137 -6.27 -19.96 16.75
C TYR A 137 -5.29 -20.17 15.59
N GLY A 138 -3.99 -19.99 15.81
CA GLY A 138 -2.93 -20.15 14.80
C GLY A 138 -2.62 -21.61 14.44
N ASP A 139 -2.91 -22.56 15.35
CA ASP A 139 -2.63 -23.99 15.15
C ASP A 139 -3.89 -24.86 14.95
N SER A 140 -4.97 -24.25 14.48
CA SER A 140 -6.13 -25.00 14.02
C SER A 140 -5.80 -25.79 12.74
N PRO A 141 -6.51 -26.90 12.45
CA PRO A 141 -6.39 -27.60 11.16
C PRO A 141 -6.63 -26.67 9.97
N GLU A 142 -7.52 -25.69 10.12
CA GLU A 142 -7.83 -24.68 9.10
C GLU A 142 -6.65 -23.73 8.87
N SER A 143 -5.99 -23.27 9.95
CA SER A 143 -4.81 -22.41 9.87
C SER A 143 -3.62 -23.13 9.23
N ARG A 144 -3.41 -24.41 9.55
CA ARG A 144 -2.39 -25.24 8.87
C ARG A 144 -2.71 -25.46 7.39
N ALA A 145 -3.98 -25.72 7.06
CA ALA A 145 -4.40 -25.87 5.68
C ALA A 145 -4.27 -24.56 4.88
N ALA A 146 -4.60 -23.42 5.49
CA ALA A 146 -4.42 -22.10 4.90
C ALA A 146 -2.94 -21.78 4.68
N GLN A 147 -2.08 -22.08 5.66
CA GLN A 147 -0.63 -21.91 5.55
C GLN A 147 -0.03 -22.78 4.44
N ALA A 148 -0.37 -24.07 4.41
CA ALA A 148 0.07 -24.99 3.36
C ALA A 148 -0.43 -24.54 1.97
N ARG A 149 -1.64 -23.95 1.90
CA ARG A 149 -2.18 -23.41 0.65
C ARG A 149 -1.42 -22.17 0.20
N ILE A 150 -1.06 -21.27 1.12
CA ILE A 150 -0.19 -20.11 0.84
C ILE A 150 1.19 -20.60 0.39
N GLU A 151 1.80 -21.57 1.08
CA GLU A 151 3.11 -22.12 0.71
C GLU A 151 3.10 -22.79 -0.67
N ALA A 152 2.06 -23.57 -0.98
CA ALA A 152 1.89 -24.16 -2.30
C ALA A 152 1.66 -23.10 -3.38
N LEU A 153 0.87 -22.05 -3.07
CA LEU A 153 0.72 -20.88 -3.95
C LEU A 153 2.06 -20.17 -4.17
N MET A 154 2.90 -20.08 -3.13
CA MET A 154 4.23 -19.47 -3.17
C MET A 154 5.26 -20.24 -3.99
N ALA A 155 5.07 -21.56 -4.09
CA ALA A 155 5.94 -22.42 -4.89
C ALA A 155 5.55 -22.47 -6.38
N ASP A 156 4.42 -21.88 -6.80
CA ASP A 156 3.93 -21.89 -8.17
C ASP A 156 4.44 -20.66 -8.97
N PRO A 157 5.41 -20.84 -9.90
CA PRO A 157 5.95 -19.73 -10.68
C PRO A 157 4.92 -19.06 -11.59
N ALA A 158 3.86 -19.76 -11.99
CA ALA A 158 2.83 -19.22 -12.89
C ALA A 158 1.94 -18.16 -12.21
N ARG A 159 1.90 -18.14 -10.86
CA ARG A 159 1.17 -17.13 -10.08
C ARG A 159 2.03 -15.92 -9.70
N PHE A 160 3.33 -15.96 -9.96
CA PHE A 160 4.23 -14.82 -9.86
C PHE A 160 4.77 -14.46 -11.26
N PRO A 161 3.87 -14.05 -12.19
CA PRO A 161 4.28 -13.70 -13.54
C PRO A 161 5.36 -12.62 -13.49
N THR A 162 6.44 -12.86 -14.21
CA THR A 162 7.54 -11.92 -14.40
C THR A 162 7.05 -10.69 -15.19
N ARG A 163 7.88 -9.64 -15.26
CA ARG A 163 7.62 -8.45 -16.09
C ARG A 163 7.24 -8.84 -17.53
N ALA A 164 7.90 -9.86 -18.10
CA ALA A 164 7.61 -10.35 -19.44
C ALA A 164 6.19 -10.93 -19.54
N ASP A 165 5.76 -11.69 -18.54
CA ASP A 165 4.45 -12.34 -18.48
C ASP A 165 3.30 -11.32 -18.36
N LEU A 166 3.52 -10.24 -17.61
CA LEU A 166 2.56 -9.13 -17.47
C LEU A 166 2.36 -8.33 -18.77
N HIS A 167 3.40 -8.21 -19.60
CA HIS A 167 3.30 -7.55 -20.91
C HIS A 167 2.50 -8.38 -21.93
N SER A 168 2.64 -9.71 -21.92
CA SER A 168 1.89 -10.62 -22.79
C SER A 168 0.39 -10.68 -22.49
N LEU A 169 -0.03 -10.36 -21.27
CA LEU A 169 -1.43 -10.39 -20.85
C LEU A 169 -2.28 -9.18 -21.29
N HIS A 170 -1.77 -8.25 -22.12
CA HIS A 170 -2.45 -6.97 -22.46
C HIS A 170 -2.81 -6.10 -21.22
N LEU A 171 -2.33 -6.43 -20.02
CA LEU A 171 -2.65 -5.75 -18.75
C LEU A 171 -1.81 -4.49 -18.50
N LEU A 172 -0.79 -4.22 -19.33
CA LEU A 172 0.01 -3.00 -19.34
C LEU A 172 0.04 -2.37 -20.74
N ARG A 173 -1.13 -2.07 -21.32
CA ARG A 173 -1.20 -0.97 -22.28
C ARG A 173 -1.53 0.30 -21.52
N SER A 174 -0.51 1.14 -21.35
CA SER A 174 -0.63 2.51 -20.88
C SER A 174 -1.80 3.20 -21.59
N ALA A 175 -2.84 3.58 -20.86
CA ALA A 175 -3.79 4.53 -21.39
C ALA A 175 -3.03 5.87 -21.54
N PRO A 176 -2.91 6.44 -22.76
CA PRO A 176 -2.24 7.72 -22.92
C PRO A 176 -3.03 8.80 -22.18
N HIS A 177 -2.36 9.49 -21.27
CA HIS A 177 -2.89 10.64 -20.56
C HIS A 177 -2.91 11.85 -21.52
N ARG A 178 -4.02 12.07 -22.26
CA ARG A 178 -4.49 13.43 -22.62
C ARG A 178 -5.84 13.48 -23.34
N ALA A 179 -6.61 14.49 -22.93
CA ALA A 179 -7.64 15.22 -23.67
C ALA A 179 -9.05 14.64 -23.75
N GLN A 180 -9.84 14.84 -22.69
CA GLN A 180 -11.23 15.28 -22.83
C GLN A 180 -11.56 16.37 -21.80
N ALA A 181 -11.08 17.59 -22.08
CA ALA A 181 -11.78 18.79 -21.69
C ALA A 181 -12.11 19.52 -22.99
N THR A 182 -13.36 19.38 -23.47
CA THR A 182 -14.21 20.46 -24.02
C THR A 182 -15.50 19.89 -24.60
N ALA A 183 -16.55 20.70 -24.49
CA ALA A 183 -17.88 20.56 -25.08
C ALA A 183 -18.92 19.69 -24.32
N ARG A 184 -19.54 20.30 -23.31
CA ARG A 184 -21.01 20.34 -23.22
C ARG A 184 -21.44 21.67 -22.59
N ALA A 185 -21.87 22.58 -23.45
CA ALA A 185 -22.63 23.77 -23.07
C ALA A 185 -23.93 23.32 -22.38
N HIS A 186 -24.22 23.90 -21.22
CA HIS A 186 -25.48 23.71 -20.51
C HIS A 186 -26.42 24.87 -20.87
N PRO A 187 -27.64 24.62 -21.38
CA PRO A 187 -28.58 25.68 -21.71
C PRO A 187 -29.18 26.30 -20.44
N ALA A 188 -29.59 27.56 -20.58
CA ALA A 188 -30.06 28.48 -19.56
C ALA A 188 -31.08 27.90 -18.57
N ARG A 189 -30.90 28.20 -17.28
CA ARG A 189 -31.91 28.00 -16.24
C ARG A 189 -33.11 28.91 -16.50
N SER A 190 -34.27 28.29 -16.67
CA SER A 190 -35.58 28.93 -16.67
C SER A 190 -35.95 29.45 -15.27
N ALA A 191 -36.60 30.60 -15.23
CA ALA A 191 -36.97 31.36 -14.04
C ALA A 191 -38.06 30.67 -13.20
N ALA A 192 -37.96 30.78 -11.87
CA ALA A 192 -39.00 30.43 -10.91
C ALA A 192 -39.61 31.72 -10.29
N PRO A 193 -40.92 31.78 -10.00
CA PRO A 193 -41.63 32.99 -9.58
C PRO A 193 -41.52 33.28 -8.06
N PRO A 194 -41.93 34.48 -7.58
CA PRO A 194 -41.35 35.09 -6.38
C PRO A 194 -42.04 34.77 -5.06
N GLY A 195 -41.20 34.56 -4.03
CA GLY A 195 -41.26 35.14 -2.69
C GLY A 195 -42.56 35.08 -1.87
N HIS A 196 -42.60 34.17 -0.89
CA HIS A 196 -43.40 34.36 0.33
C HIS A 196 -42.49 34.51 1.56
N HIS A 197 -42.66 35.66 2.23
CA HIS A 197 -42.02 36.05 3.48
C HIS A 197 -42.44 35.12 4.63
N ILE A 198 -41.46 34.57 5.35
CA ILE A 198 -41.67 34.04 6.70
C ILE A 198 -40.90 34.94 7.68
N ARG A 199 -41.67 35.64 8.53
CA ARG A 199 -41.19 36.50 9.62
C ARG A 199 -40.46 35.66 10.66
N ARG A 200 -39.34 36.19 11.17
CA ARG A 200 -38.73 35.77 12.43
C ARG A 200 -39.56 36.29 13.60
N THR A 201 -39.84 35.42 14.56
CA THR A 201 -40.14 35.73 15.96
C THR A 201 -39.28 34.81 16.80
#